data_AF-A0AAN4Z538-F1
#
_entry.id   AF-A0AAN4Z538-F1
#
_cell.length_a   1.000
_cell.length_b   1.000
_cell.length_c   1.000
_cell.angle_alpha   90.00
_cell.angle_beta   90.00
_cell.angle_gamma   90.00
#
_symmetry.space_group_name_H-M   'P 1'
#
loop_
_entity.id
_entity.type
_entity.pdbx_description
1 polymer ?
#
loop_
_entity_poly.entity_id
_entity_poly.type
_entity_poly.pdbx_seq_one_letter_code
_entity_poly.pdbx_strand_id
1 'polypeptide(L)'
;MLILNYWRDGKLCLRPFLFLLMADSVEVISVSTALSLVFLTYREIGKAKNISETARTFHLRILIAATAQTLTPILLVYIPYFLNVTISLFHLYSPFYSALSMLLLSFFPCIDPILIILLIKPYRQGFMRLLGKRNRKIAVVASAFTAT
;
A
#
# COMPACT_ATOMS: atom_id res chain seq x y z
N MET A 1 -21.71 6.78 6.57
CA MET A 1 -23.12 6.63 6.15
C MET A 1 -23.18 6.58 4.63
N LEU A 2 -22.82 5.44 4.02
CA LEU A 2 -22.83 5.24 2.55
C LEU A 2 -23.08 3.77 2.19
N ILE A 3 -22.70 2.85 3.08
CA ILE A 3 -22.93 1.41 2.93
C ILE A 3 -24.38 1.00 3.23
N LEU A 4 -25.18 1.81 3.94
CA LEU A 4 -26.47 1.38 4.49
C LEU A 4 -27.69 1.46 3.54
N ASN A 5 -27.51 1.56 2.22
CA ASN A 5 -28.60 1.80 1.25
C ASN A 5 -28.61 0.84 0.03
N TYR A 6 -27.93 -0.30 0.08
CA TYR A 6 -28.11 -1.33 -0.95
C TYR A 6 -29.44 -2.09 -0.79
N TRP A 7 -30.05 -2.04 0.39
CA TRP A 7 -31.31 -2.69 0.73
C TRP A 7 -32.33 -1.64 1.17
N ARG A 8 -33.13 -1.15 0.23
CA ARG A 8 -34.23 -0.23 0.50
C ARG A 8 -35.52 -0.95 0.13
N ASP A 9 -36.39 -1.17 1.11
CA ASP A 9 -37.71 -1.80 0.95
C ASP A 9 -37.68 -3.26 0.41
N GLY A 10 -36.67 -4.06 0.77
CA GLY A 10 -36.59 -5.46 0.34
C GLY A 10 -36.04 -5.67 -1.08
N LYS A 11 -35.61 -4.60 -1.75
CA LYS A 11 -35.06 -4.64 -3.11
C LYS A 11 -33.60 -4.22 -3.12
N LEU A 12 -32.77 -5.05 -3.75
CA LEU A 12 -31.38 -4.71 -4.04
C LEU A 12 -31.32 -3.50 -4.97
N CYS A 13 -30.75 -2.40 -4.50
CA CYS A 13 -30.46 -1.26 -5.34
C CYS A 13 -29.30 -1.60 -6.27
N LEU A 14 -29.60 -1.78 -7.56
CA LEU A 14 -28.63 -2.16 -8.58
C LEU A 14 -27.44 -1.19 -8.67
N ARG A 15 -27.68 0.11 -8.46
CA ARG A 15 -26.66 1.16 -8.60
C ARG A 15 -25.47 1.00 -7.63
N PRO A 16 -25.63 0.97 -6.29
CA PRO A 16 -24.52 0.71 -5.38
C PRO A 16 -23.88 -0.66 -5.61
N PHE A 17 -24.67 -1.67 -5.97
CA PHE A 17 -24.14 -2.99 -6.28
C PHE A 17 -23.19 -2.98 -7.50
N LEU A 18 -23.53 -2.27 -8.57
CA LEU A 18 -22.64 -2.09 -9.73
C LEU A 18 -21.37 -1.33 -9.37
N PHE A 19 -21.45 -0.30 -8.52
CA PHE A 19 -20.27 0.42 -8.03
C PHE A 19 -19.33 -0.50 -7.23
N LEU A 20 -19.86 -1.39 -6.39
CA LEU A 20 -19.07 -2.39 -5.66
C LEU A 20 -18.34 -3.32 -6.62
N LEU A 21 -19.04 -3.92 -7.59
CA LEU A 21 -18.42 -4.81 -8.57
C LEU A 21 -17.32 -4.13 -9.39
N MET A 22 -17.54 -2.87 -9.78
CA MET A 22 -16.52 -2.07 -10.46
C MET A 22 -15.31 -1.84 -9.56
N ALA A 23 -15.51 -1.43 -8.31
CA ALA A 23 -14.43 -1.20 -7.36
C ALA A 23 -13.60 -2.48 -7.11
N ASP A 24 -14.28 -3.60 -6.85
CA ASP A 24 -13.63 -4.90 -6.62
C ASP A 24 -12.82 -5.35 -7.86
N SER A 25 -13.37 -5.15 -9.06
CA SER A 25 -12.66 -5.49 -10.30
C SER A 25 -11.37 -4.68 -10.50
N VAL A 26 -11.41 -3.39 -10.18
CA VAL A 26 -10.24 -2.49 -10.27
C VAL A 26 -9.17 -2.93 -9.26
N GLU A 27 -9.56 -3.28 -8.04
CA GLU A 27 -8.64 -3.76 -7.02
C GLU A 27 -7.95 -5.06 -7.45
N VAL A 28 -8.72 -6.04 -7.94
CA VAL A 28 -8.19 -7.33 -8.41
C VAL A 28 -7.18 -7.13 -9.54
N ILE A 29 -7.48 -6.28 -10.52
CA ILE A 29 -6.55 -5.96 -11.63
C ILE A 29 -5.28 -5.27 -11.09
N SER A 30 -5.44 -4.31 -10.18
CA SER A 30 -4.32 -3.58 -9.58
C SER A 30 -3.39 -4.50 -8.79
N VAL A 31 -3.95 -5.39 -7.95
CA VAL A 31 -3.15 -6.36 -7.18
C VAL A 31 -2.46 -7.35 -8.12
N SER A 32 -3.16 -7.85 -9.14
CA SER A 32 -2.59 -8.79 -10.12
C SER A 32 -1.43 -8.21 -10.89
N THR A 33 -1.55 -6.96 -11.34
CA THR A 33 -0.46 -6.24 -12.02
C THR A 33 0.70 -5.97 -11.07
N ALA A 34 0.44 -5.53 -9.83
CA ALA A 34 1.48 -5.31 -8.83
C ALA A 34 2.28 -6.59 -8.53
N LEU A 35 1.60 -7.72 -8.32
CA LEU A 35 2.25 -9.01 -8.09
C LEU A 35 3.09 -9.44 -9.29
N SER A 36 2.57 -9.27 -10.50
CA SER A 36 3.29 -9.57 -11.74
C SER A 36 4.55 -8.73 -11.87
N LEU A 37 4.47 -7.43 -11.59
CA LEU A 37 5.61 -6.52 -11.62
C LEU A 37 6.64 -6.84 -10.53
N VAL A 38 6.21 -7.17 -9.31
CA VAL A 38 7.12 -7.58 -8.23
C VAL A 38 7.87 -8.84 -8.61
N PHE A 39 7.17 -9.85 -9.14
CA PHE A 39 7.77 -11.09 -9.58
C PHE A 39 8.78 -10.87 -10.72
N LEU A 40 8.40 -10.12 -11.76
CA LEU A 40 9.28 -9.80 -12.88
C LEU A 40 10.51 -9.02 -12.40
N THR A 41 10.32 -8.01 -11.56
CA THR A 41 11.42 -7.19 -11.03
C THR A 41 12.38 -8.03 -10.19
N TYR A 42 11.87 -8.91 -9.32
CA TYR A 42 12.70 -9.82 -8.54
C TYR A 42 13.53 -10.75 -9.44
N ARG A 43 12.90 -11.27 -10.50
CA ARG A 43 13.57 -12.14 -11.48
C ARG A 43 14.67 -11.42 -12.25
N GLU A 44 14.41 -10.20 -12.72
CA GLU A 44 15.40 -9.42 -13.48
C GLU A 44 16.57 -8.96 -12.59
N ILE A 45 16.33 -8.60 -11.32
CA ILE A 45 17.40 -8.32 -10.35
C ILE A 45 18.27 -9.56 -10.10
N GLY A 46 17.68 -10.76 -10.13
CA GLY A 46 18.42 -12.02 -10.00
C GLY A 46 19.29 -12.36 -11.21
N LYS A 47 18.87 -11.95 -12.42
CA LYS A 47 19.59 -12.19 -13.68
C LYS A 47 20.64 -11.13 -14.00
N ALA A 48 20.52 -9.94 -13.44
CA ALA A 48 21.41 -8.83 -13.71
C ALA A 48 22.85 -9.13 -13.23
N LYS A 49 23.77 -9.36 -14.17
CA LYS A 49 25.19 -9.63 -13.88
C LYS A 49 26.07 -8.36 -13.82
N ASN A 50 25.59 -7.24 -14.38
CA ASN A 50 26.33 -5.98 -14.49
C ASN A 50 25.97 -4.96 -13.39
N ILE A 51 25.27 -5.37 -12.33
CA ILE A 51 24.91 -4.48 -11.22
C ILE A 51 25.86 -4.71 -10.05
N SER A 52 26.26 -3.62 -9.39
CA SER A 52 27.00 -3.75 -8.14
C SER A 52 26.12 -4.36 -7.04
N GLU A 53 26.72 -5.13 -6.13
CA GLU A 53 26.00 -5.73 -4.99
C GLU A 53 25.30 -4.67 -4.11
N THR A 54 25.90 -3.48 -4.02
CA THR A 54 25.30 -2.33 -3.33
C THR A 54 24.02 -1.85 -4.03
N ALA A 55 24.05 -1.68 -5.36
CA ALA A 55 22.87 -1.28 -6.13
C ALA A 55 21.78 -2.37 -6.09
N ARG A 56 22.17 -3.64 -6.21
CA ARG A 56 21.27 -4.79 -6.09
C ARG A 56 20.52 -4.79 -4.76
N THR A 57 21.24 -4.65 -3.66
CA THR A 57 20.66 -4.60 -2.31
C THR A 57 19.74 -3.40 -2.14
N PHE A 58 20.06 -2.26 -2.76
CA PHE A 58 19.22 -1.07 -2.74
C PHE A 58 17.90 -1.30 -3.48
N HIS A 59 17.94 -1.81 -4.72
CA HIS A 59 16.73 -2.12 -5.49
C HIS A 59 15.84 -3.15 -4.78
N LEU A 60 16.40 -4.22 -4.21
CA LEU A 60 15.62 -5.20 -3.45
C LEU A 60 14.94 -4.58 -2.23
N ARG A 61 15.61 -3.67 -1.52
CA ARG A 61 15.00 -2.99 -0.37
C ARG A 61 13.86 -2.08 -0.76
N ILE A 62 13.99 -1.35 -1.87
CA ILE A 62 12.88 -0.54 -2.40
C ILE A 62 11.73 -1.45 -2.82
N LEU A 63 12.01 -2.57 -3.48
CA LEU A 63 10.99 -3.53 -3.88
C LEU A 63 10.25 -4.10 -2.67
N ILE A 64 10.97 -4.51 -1.62
CA ILE A 64 10.37 -4.99 -0.37
C ILE A 64 9.53 -3.89 0.30
N ALA A 65 10.02 -2.65 0.30
CA ALA A 65 9.27 -1.52 0.86
C ALA A 65 7.99 -1.24 0.08
N ALA A 66 8.05 -1.22 -1.25
CA ALA A 66 6.88 -1.07 -2.11
C ALA A 66 5.87 -2.19 -1.88
N THR A 67 6.31 -3.46 -1.80
CA THR A 67 5.43 -4.59 -1.47
C THR A 67 4.77 -4.42 -0.10
N ALA A 68 5.53 -4.01 0.93
CA ALA A 68 4.98 -3.77 2.27
C ALA A 68 3.95 -2.62 2.27
N GLN A 69 4.22 -1.55 1.50
CA GLN A 69 3.26 -0.45 1.33
C GLN A 69 2.00 -0.92 0.63
N THR A 70 2.08 -1.73 -0.43
CA THR A 70 0.91 -2.25 -1.14
C THR A 70 0.07 -3.18 -0.25
N LEU A 71 0.72 -3.96 0.64
CA LEU A 71 0.01 -4.81 1.60
C LEU A 71 -0.72 -4.04 2.68
N THR A 72 -0.28 -2.82 2.99
CA THR A 72 -0.86 -2.00 4.07
C THR A 72 -2.33 -1.61 3.82
N PRO A 73 -2.72 -1.00 2.68
CA PRO A 73 -4.11 -0.74 2.37
C PRO A 73 -4.89 -2.04 2.15
N ILE A 74 -4.27 -3.12 1.66
CA ILE A 74 -4.95 -4.43 1.58
C ILE A 74 -5.45 -4.86 2.96
N LEU A 75 -4.58 -4.81 3.97
CA LEU A 75 -4.92 -5.24 5.32
C LEU A 75 -5.84 -4.25 6.07
N LEU A 76 -5.58 -2.94 5.94
CA LEU A 76 -6.27 -1.91 6.73
C LEU A 76 -7.53 -1.35 6.07
N VAL A 77 -7.66 -1.50 4.75
CA VAL A 77 -8.76 -0.87 3.99
C VAL A 77 -9.56 -1.93 3.24
N TYR A 78 -8.92 -2.74 2.39
CA TYR A 78 -9.66 -3.63 1.48
C TYR A 78 -10.28 -4.83 2.20
N ILE A 79 -9.55 -5.52 3.08
CA ILE A 79 -10.13 -6.59 3.91
C ILE A 79 -11.33 -6.10 4.74
N PRO A 80 -11.22 -5.04 5.57
CA PRO A 80 -12.36 -4.59 6.37
C PRO A 80 -13.51 -4.04 5.50
N TYR A 81 -13.23 -3.46 4.34
CA TYR A 81 -14.24 -3.08 3.38
C TYR A 81 -14.99 -4.31 2.83
N PHE A 82 -14.26 -5.32 2.34
CA PHE A 82 -14.82 -6.55 1.81
C PHE A 82 -15.68 -7.29 2.84
N LEU A 83 -15.20 -7.36 4.10
CA LEU A 83 -15.96 -7.95 5.20
C LEU A 83 -17.26 -7.18 5.46
N ASN A 84 -17.23 -5.84 5.50
CA ASN A 84 -18.45 -5.06 5.69
C ASN A 84 -19.46 -5.22 4.56
N VAL A 85 -18.99 -5.29 3.32
CA VAL A 85 -19.84 -5.53 2.14
C VAL A 85 -20.43 -6.93 2.17
N THR A 86 -19.62 -7.95 2.45
CA THR A 86 -20.06 -9.35 2.52
C THR A 86 -21.08 -9.56 3.63
N ILE A 87 -20.78 -9.10 4.85
CA ILE A 87 -21.67 -9.20 6.02
C ILE A 87 -23.01 -8.48 5.75
N SER A 88 -22.94 -7.33 5.09
CA SER A 88 -24.08 -6.55 4.64
C SER A 88 -24.98 -7.32 3.66
N LEU A 89 -24.40 -8.04 2.69
CA LEU A 89 -25.17 -8.86 1.74
C LEU A 89 -25.95 -10.00 2.41
N PHE A 90 -25.42 -10.57 3.50
CA PHE A 90 -26.09 -11.61 4.27
C PHE A 90 -27.10 -11.08 5.30
N HIS A 91 -27.41 -9.77 5.31
CA HIS A 91 -28.28 -9.12 6.30
C HIS A 91 -27.78 -9.22 7.75
N LEU A 92 -26.53 -9.60 7.95
CA LEU A 92 -25.91 -9.77 9.27
C LEU A 92 -25.21 -8.47 9.70
N TYR A 93 -25.84 -7.32 9.53
CA TYR A 93 -25.21 -6.05 9.89
C TYR A 93 -24.81 -6.06 11.37
N SER A 94 -23.51 -5.91 11.63
CA SER A 94 -22.97 -5.78 12.97
C SER A 94 -22.23 -4.45 13.11
N PRO A 95 -22.70 -3.55 13.99
CA PRO A 95 -22.11 -2.22 14.15
C PRO A 95 -20.67 -2.26 14.63
N PHE A 96 -20.26 -3.35 15.29
CA PHE A 96 -18.87 -3.56 15.72
C PHE A 96 -17.90 -3.65 14.54
N TYR A 97 -18.21 -4.43 13.50
CA TYR A 97 -17.33 -4.55 12.32
C TYR A 97 -17.29 -3.27 11.49
N SER A 98 -18.42 -2.56 11.41
CA SER A 98 -18.45 -1.24 10.77
C SER A 98 -17.57 -0.25 11.55
N ALA A 99 -17.66 -0.20 12.87
CA ALA A 99 -16.80 0.67 13.69
C ALA A 99 -15.32 0.32 13.55
N LEU A 100 -14.98 -0.97 13.59
CA LEU A 100 -13.61 -1.45 13.42
C LEU A 100 -13.02 -1.06 12.06
N SER A 101 -13.80 -1.20 10.97
CA SER A 101 -13.34 -0.80 9.64
C SER A 101 -13.08 0.69 9.50
N MET A 102 -13.94 1.54 10.07
CA MET A 102 -13.73 2.99 10.07
C MET A 102 -12.49 3.38 10.87
N LEU A 103 -12.24 2.68 11.98
CA LEU A 103 -11.04 2.86 12.78
C LEU A 103 -9.77 2.49 11.98
N LEU A 104 -9.74 1.31 11.35
CA LEU A 104 -8.60 0.87 10.54
C LEU A 104 -8.33 1.82 9.37
N LEU A 105 -9.39 2.26 8.68
CA LEU A 105 -9.31 3.23 7.59
C LEU A 105 -8.74 4.58 8.07
N SER A 106 -9.08 5.00 9.29
CA SER A 106 -8.58 6.27 9.87
C SER A 106 -7.10 6.19 10.25
N PHE A 107 -6.57 5.00 10.55
CA PHE A 107 -5.16 4.80 10.86
C PHE A 107 -4.27 4.62 9.62
N PHE A 108 -4.84 4.20 8.48
CA PHE A 108 -4.09 3.98 7.25
C PHE A 108 -3.18 5.17 6.85
N PRO A 109 -3.65 6.44 6.84
CA PRO A 109 -2.82 7.59 6.49
C PRO A 109 -1.63 7.81 7.43
N CYS A 110 -1.71 7.31 8.67
CA CYS A 110 -0.62 7.41 9.64
C CYS A 110 0.37 6.24 9.49
N ILE A 111 -0.13 5.03 9.25
CA ILE A 111 0.69 3.81 9.18
C ILE A 111 1.54 3.79 7.90
N ASP A 112 1.00 4.19 6.76
CA ASP A 112 1.73 4.13 5.48
C ASP A 112 3.03 4.98 5.47
N PRO A 113 3.03 6.26 5.92
CA PRO A 113 4.24 7.05 6.08
C PRO A 113 5.22 6.48 7.12
N ILE A 114 4.72 5.86 8.18
CA ILE A 114 5.58 5.24 9.20
C ILE A 114 6.33 4.05 8.60
N LEU A 115 5.65 3.22 7.80
CA LEU A 115 6.27 2.06 7.17
C LEU A 115 7.38 2.46 6.21
N ILE A 116 7.16 3.43 5.33
CA ILE A 116 8.21 3.88 4.39
C ILE A 116 9.44 4.42 5.12
N ILE A 117 9.24 5.19 6.20
CA ILE A 117 10.33 5.73 7.02
C ILE A 117 11.12 4.60 7.69
N LEU A 118 10.46 3.55 8.17
CA LEU A 118 11.11 2.42 8.83
C LEU A 118 11.85 1.51 7.84
N LEU A 119 11.21 1.15 6.73
CA LEU A 119 11.70 0.18 5.74
C LEU A 119 12.83 0.75 4.88
N ILE A 120 12.79 2.03 4.51
CA ILE A 120 13.79 2.62 3.62
C ILE A 120 14.82 3.43 4.40
N LYS A 121 16.07 2.94 4.41
CA LYS A 121 17.21 3.55 5.14
C LYS A 121 17.40 5.06 4.91
N PRO A 122 17.42 5.60 3.66
CA PRO A 122 17.56 7.04 3.45
C PRO A 122 16.41 7.86 4.06
N TYR A 123 15.17 7.35 4.07
CA TYR A 123 14.05 8.03 4.74
C TYR A 123 14.23 8.04 6.25
N ARG A 124 14.67 6.93 6.85
CA ARG A 124 14.99 6.88 8.28
C ARG A 124 16.10 7.86 8.66
N GLN A 125 17.14 7.95 7.84
CA GLN A 125 18.24 8.89 8.04
C GLN A 125 17.77 10.34 7.91
N GLY A 126 16.92 10.64 6.92
CA GLY A 126 16.27 11.95 6.77
C GLY A 126 15.43 12.32 7.99
N PHE A 127 14.61 11.38 8.47
CA PHE A 127 13.78 11.58 9.66
C PHE A 127 14.62 11.84 10.92
N MET A 128 15.68 11.06 11.15
CA MET A 128 16.60 11.29 12.28
C MET A 128 17.34 12.64 12.18
N ARG A 129 17.60 13.13 10.97
CA ARG A 129 18.16 14.47 10.73
C ARG A 129 17.13 15.56 11.06
N LEU A 130 15.88 15.39 10.68
CA LEU A 130 14.78 16.30 11.05
C LEU A 130 14.60 16.38 12.57
N LEU A 131 14.78 15.25 13.27
CA LEU A 131 14.73 15.17 14.74
C LEU A 131 16.01 15.64 15.46
N GLY A 132 16.96 16.27 14.76
CA GLY A 132 18.09 16.95 15.41
C GLY A 132 19.28 16.06 15.81
N LYS A 133 19.32 14.78 15.41
CA LYS A 133 20.55 13.95 15.57
C LYS A 133 21.60 14.36 14.55
N ARG A 134 22.34 15.44 14.86
CA ARG A 134 23.49 15.94 14.13
C ARG A 134 24.66 14.94 14.21
N ASN A 135 25.19 14.52 13.06
CA ASN A 135 26.64 14.41 12.83
C ASN A 135 26.99 14.35 11.32
N ARG A 136 27.57 15.48 10.88
CA ARG A 136 28.46 15.82 9.75
C ARG A 136 28.34 15.19 8.34
N LYS A 137 28.46 16.14 7.38
CA LYS A 137 28.89 16.09 5.97
C LYS A 137 28.07 15.22 5.02
N ILE A 138 27.06 15.88 4.45
CA ILE A 138 26.64 15.58 3.07
C ILE A 138 27.86 15.92 2.20
N ALA A 139 28.63 14.90 1.80
CA ALA A 139 29.32 15.00 0.53
C ALA A 139 28.21 15.14 -0.50
N VAL A 140 28.03 16.35 -1.00
CA VAL A 140 27.21 16.62 -2.17
C VAL A 140 27.67 15.61 -3.20
N VAL A 141 26.76 14.74 -3.64
CA VAL A 141 26.94 13.95 -4.86
C VAL A 141 26.89 14.99 -5.99
N ALA A 142 27.98 15.74 -6.10
CA ALA A 142 28.23 16.61 -7.21
C ALA A 142 28.56 15.67 -8.37
N SER A 143 27.77 15.79 -9.43
CA SER A 143 28.27 15.54 -10.78
C SER A 143 28.58 14.09 -11.17
N ALA A 144 27.68 13.15 -10.91
CA ALA A 144 27.64 11.92 -11.72
C ALA A 144 26.93 12.13 -13.09
N PHE A 145 26.61 13.38 -13.45
CA PHE A 145 25.96 13.76 -14.71
C PHE A 145 26.88 14.55 -15.65
N THR A 146 28.21 14.44 -15.49
CA THR A 146 29.20 14.99 -16.43
C THR A 146 30.18 13.90 -16.86
N ALA A 147 29.79 13.16 -17.88
CA ALA A 147 30.59 12.38 -18.84
C ALA A 147 29.53 11.51 -19.55
N THR A 148 29.14 11.74 -20.79
CA THR A 148 29.89 12.11 -22.01
C THR A 148 28.90 12.67 -23.02
#